data_AF-A0A0L0FP86-F1
#
_entry.id   AF-A0A0L0FP86-F1
#
_cell.length_a   1.000
_cell.length_b   1.000
_cell.length_c   1.000
_cell.angle_alpha   90.00
_cell.angle_beta   90.00
_cell.angle_gamma   90.00
#
_symmetry.space_group_name_H-M   'P 1'
#
loop_
_entity.id
_entity.type
_entity.pdbx_description
1 polymer ?
#
loop_
_entity_poly.entity_id
_entity_poly.type
_entity_poly.pdbx_seq_one_letter_code
_entity_poly.pdbx_strand_id
1 'polypeptide(L)'
;MGCDPDAYTNMDELVEECTEQLRQLELKPTRTENPMIYHLDVSAMYPNIILTNRLQPSALVDEATCAVCDFNRPGADCQRTMEWIWRGEYIPASKQDYNQIKQQCENETHPPPSYNKDGPRRRFHELNAVDQANTIKKRLQDYSKAAYKKIKVTTQQTKESTICMRENSFYIDTVRAFRDRRYVYKGKNKEWGGKLKEALSEGDPIAITKAKNM
;
A
#
# COMPACT_ATOMS: atom_id res chain seq x y z
N MET A 1 23.10 9.61 10.58
CA MET A 1 23.90 10.63 11.29
C MET A 1 23.06 11.12 12.44
N GLY A 2 23.34 10.63 13.65
CA GLY A 2 22.96 11.35 14.86
C GLY A 2 24.12 12.28 15.17
N CYS A 3 23.82 13.54 15.46
CA CYS A 3 24.80 14.48 15.99
C CYS A 3 24.98 14.15 17.48
N ASP A 4 26.16 14.41 18.03
CA ASP A 4 26.40 14.29 19.46
C ASP A 4 25.61 15.38 20.21
N PRO A 5 24.77 15.05 21.21
CA PRO A 5 24.09 16.04 22.05
C PRO A 5 25.03 17.07 22.70
N ASP A 6 26.26 16.68 23.00
CA ASP A 6 27.25 17.58 23.62
C ASP A 6 27.82 18.62 22.63
N ALA A 7 27.52 18.49 21.34
CA ALA A 7 27.93 19.45 20.31
C ALA A 7 27.02 20.70 20.25
N TYR A 8 25.94 20.76 21.02
CA TYR A 8 24.97 21.84 21.01
C TYR A 8 25.15 22.76 22.23
N THR A 9 25.26 24.07 22.00
CA THR A 9 25.49 25.05 23.07
C THR A 9 24.22 25.71 23.60
N ASN A 10 23.10 25.59 22.89
CA ASN A 10 21.85 26.34 23.16
C ASN A 10 20.63 25.41 23.36
N MET A 11 20.85 24.15 23.70
CA MET A 11 19.77 23.17 23.86
C MET A 11 18.81 23.59 24.98
N ASP A 12 19.34 23.99 26.14
CA ASP A 12 18.53 24.38 27.30
C ASP A 12 17.68 25.63 27.01
N GLU A 13 18.25 26.62 26.33
CA GLU A 13 17.55 27.84 25.92
C GLU A 13 16.36 27.54 24.98
N LEU A 14 16.56 26.67 23.98
CA LEU A 14 15.49 26.29 23.04
C LEU A 14 14.36 25.50 23.73
N VAL A 15 14.71 24.63 24.67
CA VAL A 15 13.73 23.88 25.46
C VAL A 15 12.91 24.83 26.32
N GLU A 16 13.53 25.80 26.96
CA GLU A 16 12.83 26.81 27.76
C GLU A 16 11.90 27.67 26.91
N GLU A 17 12.36 28.13 25.74
CA GLU A 17 11.54 28.91 24.80
C GLU A 17 10.30 28.13 24.34
N CYS A 18 10.48 26.88 23.89
CA CYS A 18 9.37 26.02 23.48
C CYS A 18 8.40 25.74 24.63
N THR A 19 8.93 25.52 25.84
CA THR A 19 8.12 25.26 27.03
C THR A 19 7.27 26.48 27.38
N GLU A 20 7.83 27.68 27.31
CA GLU A 20 7.08 28.91 27.60
C GLU A 20 5.99 29.16 26.55
N GLN A 21 6.28 28.97 25.26
CA GLN A 21 5.25 29.06 24.21
C GLN A 21 4.10 28.07 24.45
N LEU A 22 4.39 26.83 24.85
CA LEU A 22 3.38 25.83 25.19
C LEU A 22 2.58 26.21 26.43
N ARG A 23 3.22 26.75 27.48
CA ARG A 23 2.52 27.26 28.68
C ARG A 23 1.56 28.40 28.33
N GLN A 24 1.94 29.30 27.44
CA GLN A 24 1.05 30.38 26.98
C GLN A 24 -0.18 29.86 26.22
N LEU A 25 -0.04 28.74 25.50
CA LEU A 25 -1.18 28.05 24.88
C LEU A 25 -2.07 27.36 25.91
N GLU A 26 -1.49 26.78 26.96
CA GLU A 26 -2.22 26.16 28.06
C GLU A 26 -3.01 27.20 28.90
N LEU A 27 -2.38 28.33 29.25
CA LEU A 27 -2.99 29.39 30.06
C LEU A 27 -4.16 30.08 29.34
N LYS A 28 -4.11 30.17 28.01
CA LYS A 28 -5.17 30.79 27.19
C LYS A 28 -5.51 29.88 26.01
N PRO A 29 -6.34 28.84 26.22
CA PRO A 29 -6.66 27.86 25.18
C PRO A 29 -7.62 28.42 24.12
N THR A 30 -8.46 29.39 24.48
CA THR A 30 -9.36 30.07 23.54
C THR A 30 -8.67 31.30 22.98
N ARG A 31 -8.31 31.23 21.70
CA ARG A 31 -7.51 32.26 21.00
C ARG A 31 -8.14 32.62 19.67
N THR A 32 -7.94 33.87 19.26
CA THR A 32 -8.28 34.36 17.93
C THR A 32 -7.00 34.84 17.29
N GLU A 33 -6.41 34.00 16.45
CA GLU A 33 -5.15 34.25 15.76
C GLU A 33 -5.21 33.60 14.36
N ASN A 34 -4.34 34.04 13.46
CA ASN A 34 -4.28 33.45 12.13
C ASN A 34 -3.62 32.07 12.19
N PRO A 35 -4.24 31.01 11.63
CA PRO A 35 -3.67 29.67 11.69
C PRO A 35 -2.45 29.54 10.79
N MET A 36 -1.49 28.71 11.22
CA MET A 36 -0.40 28.25 10.37
C MET A 36 -0.78 26.89 9.77
N ILE A 37 -0.93 26.84 8.44
CA ILE A 37 -1.31 25.62 7.73
C ILE A 37 -0.04 24.85 7.36
N TYR A 38 0.18 23.71 8.03
CA TYR A 38 1.32 22.83 7.78
C TYR A 38 0.92 21.56 7.02
N HIS A 39 1.83 21.07 6.19
CA HIS A 39 1.75 19.75 5.57
C HIS A 39 2.88 18.87 6.09
N LEU A 40 2.51 17.81 6.81
CA LEU A 40 3.45 16.83 7.37
C LEU A 40 3.38 15.55 6.53
N ASP A 41 4.54 15.09 6.04
CA ASP A 41 4.64 13.88 5.22
C ASP A 41 5.86 13.04 5.63
N VAL A 42 5.66 11.73 5.70
CA VAL A 42 6.70 10.76 6.03
C VAL A 42 7.45 10.38 4.75
N SER A 43 8.72 10.80 4.68
CA SER A 43 9.56 10.54 3.51
C SER A 43 9.74 9.04 3.25
N ALA A 44 9.22 8.55 2.12
CA ALA A 44 9.27 7.14 1.74
C ALA A 44 8.63 6.20 2.79
N MET A 45 7.41 6.53 3.22
CA MET A 45 6.63 5.80 4.21
C MET A 45 6.64 4.28 4.02
N TYR A 46 6.11 3.76 2.91
CA TYR A 46 6.01 2.31 2.69
C TYR A 46 7.37 1.59 2.62
N PRO A 47 8.39 2.07 1.88
CA PRO A 47 9.72 1.50 1.96
C PRO A 47 10.27 1.45 3.39
N ASN A 48 10.07 2.49 4.19
CA ASN A 48 10.55 2.48 5.58
C ASN A 48 9.77 1.49 6.45
N ILE A 49 8.44 1.36 6.27
CA ILE A 49 7.63 0.33 6.95
C ILE A 49 8.10 -1.07 6.56
N ILE A 50 8.34 -1.32 5.26
CA ILE A 50 8.88 -2.59 4.75
C ILE A 50 10.21 -2.93 5.40
N LEU A 51 11.15 -1.98 5.44
CA LEU A 51 12.49 -2.19 5.99
C LEU A 51 12.46 -2.39 7.52
N THR A 52 11.62 -1.63 8.23
CA THR A 52 11.49 -1.71 9.69
C THR A 52 10.91 -3.05 10.14
N ASN A 53 9.95 -3.58 9.38
CA ASN A 53 9.25 -4.81 9.71
C ASN A 53 9.74 -6.03 8.89
N ARG A 54 10.81 -5.86 8.11
CA ARG A 54 11.35 -6.85 7.16
C ARG A 54 10.27 -7.52 6.31
N LEU A 55 9.31 -6.74 5.81
CA LEU A 55 8.17 -7.25 5.03
C LEU A 55 8.61 -7.68 3.63
N GLN A 56 8.53 -8.98 3.35
CA GLN A 56 8.76 -9.51 2.01
C GLN A 56 7.88 -10.74 1.80
N PRO A 57 7.50 -11.05 0.54
CA PRO A 57 6.57 -12.15 0.26
C PRO A 57 7.04 -13.50 0.81
N SER A 58 8.33 -13.83 0.67
CA SER A 58 8.90 -15.09 1.17
C SER A 58 8.93 -15.21 2.69
N ALA A 59 8.89 -14.10 3.41
CA ALA A 59 8.92 -14.10 4.88
C ALA A 59 7.54 -14.32 5.50
N LEU A 60 6.46 -14.28 4.72
CA LEU A 60 5.11 -14.60 5.19
C LEU A 60 4.98 -16.13 5.31
N VAL A 61 5.08 -16.63 6.54
CA VAL A 61 5.08 -18.07 6.82
C VAL A 61 3.80 -18.46 7.56
N ASP A 62 3.29 -19.65 7.24
CA ASP A 62 2.24 -20.30 8.02
C ASP A 62 2.85 -21.18 9.12
N GLU A 63 1.99 -21.68 10.01
CA GLU A 63 2.42 -22.53 11.13
C GLU A 63 3.09 -23.81 10.66
N ALA A 64 2.58 -24.43 9.58
CA ALA A 64 3.14 -25.64 9.00
C ALA A 64 4.57 -25.43 8.47
N THR A 65 4.82 -24.33 7.75
CA THR A 65 6.14 -23.96 7.23
C THR A 65 7.10 -23.64 8.37
N CYS A 66 6.63 -22.94 9.41
CA CYS A 66 7.49 -22.63 10.54
C CYS A 66 7.80 -23.86 11.41
N ALA A 67 6.87 -24.80 11.53
CA ALA A 67 7.05 -26.02 12.31
C ALA A 67 8.24 -26.88 11.85
N VAL A 68 8.49 -26.93 10.53
CA VAL A 68 9.60 -27.70 9.93
C VAL A 68 10.93 -26.94 9.89
N CYS A 69 10.96 -25.69 10.35
CA CYS A 69 12.17 -24.86 10.33
C CYS A 69 13.14 -25.28 11.44
N ASP A 70 14.43 -25.43 11.10
CA ASP A 70 15.51 -25.77 12.05
C ASP A 70 15.66 -24.78 13.22
N PHE A 71 15.13 -23.57 13.02
CA PHE A 71 15.17 -22.48 13.97
C PHE A 71 13.93 -22.37 14.86
N ASN A 72 12.91 -23.20 14.61
CA ASN A 72 11.74 -23.30 15.48
C ASN A 72 12.10 -24.09 16.75
N ARG A 73 12.77 -23.40 17.68
CA ARG A 73 13.23 -23.92 18.97
C ARG A 73 12.59 -23.14 20.11
N PRO A 74 12.47 -23.71 21.32
CA PRO A 74 12.02 -22.97 22.49
C PRO A 74 12.84 -21.69 22.68
N GLY A 75 12.18 -20.53 22.75
CA GLY A 75 12.83 -19.22 22.86
C GLY A 75 13.21 -18.55 21.54
N ALA A 76 12.77 -19.06 20.38
CA ALA A 76 12.95 -18.37 19.11
C ALA A 76 12.20 -17.01 19.08
N ASP A 77 12.91 -15.94 18.77
CA ASP A 77 12.42 -14.55 18.72
C ASP A 77 12.27 -14.03 17.27
N CYS A 78 12.31 -14.93 16.29
CA CYS A 78 12.30 -14.58 14.87
C CYS A 78 10.92 -14.44 14.26
N GLN A 79 9.85 -14.79 14.97
CA GLN A 79 8.48 -14.65 14.48
C GLN A 79 7.92 -13.30 14.88
N ARG A 80 7.38 -12.57 13.90
CA ARG A 80 6.66 -11.32 14.16
C ARG A 80 5.25 -11.41 13.60
N THR A 81 4.26 -11.45 14.47
CA THR A 81 2.84 -11.42 14.06
C THR A 81 2.40 -9.98 13.81
N MET A 82 1.71 -9.76 12.70
CA MET A 82 1.14 -8.46 12.35
C MET A 82 -0.28 -8.61 11.82
N GLU A 83 -1.15 -7.70 12.24
CA GLU A 83 -2.52 -7.61 11.75
C GLU A 83 -2.60 -6.85 10.41
N TRP A 84 -3.53 -7.26 9.56
CA TRP A 84 -3.89 -6.56 8.34
C TRP A 84 -5.38 -6.75 8.03
N ILE A 85 -5.96 -5.80 7.30
CA ILE A 85 -7.38 -5.85 6.94
C ILE A 85 -7.51 -6.48 5.55
N TRP A 86 -8.16 -7.64 5.50
CA TRP A 86 -8.63 -8.23 4.26
C TRP A 86 -9.97 -7.61 3.87
N ARG A 87 -10.07 -7.11 2.63
CA ARG A 87 -11.33 -6.61 2.05
C ARG A 87 -11.71 -7.47 0.85
N GLY A 88 -12.85 -8.14 0.94
CA GLY A 88 -13.43 -8.92 -0.16
C GLY A 88 -14.68 -8.27 -0.74
N GLU A 89 -14.77 -8.23 -2.07
CA GLU A 89 -16.00 -7.90 -2.78
C GLU A 89 -16.49 -9.14 -3.52
N TYR A 90 -17.67 -9.64 -3.18
CA TYR A 90 -18.23 -10.86 -3.75
C TYR A 90 -19.72 -10.72 -4.06
N ILE A 91 -20.23 -11.58 -4.93
CA ILE A 91 -21.66 -11.63 -5.27
C ILE A 91 -22.36 -12.38 -4.13
N PRO A 92 -23.46 -11.85 -3.53
CA PRO A 92 -24.08 -12.45 -2.36
C PRO A 92 -24.77 -13.80 -2.61
N ALA A 93 -24.87 -14.24 -3.87
CA ALA A 93 -25.42 -15.51 -4.25
C ALA A 93 -24.68 -16.68 -3.58
N SER A 94 -25.45 -17.65 -3.08
CA SER A 94 -24.91 -18.81 -2.39
C SER A 94 -24.23 -19.79 -3.36
N LYS A 95 -23.50 -20.78 -2.82
CA LYS A 95 -22.93 -21.87 -3.63
C LYS A 95 -24.01 -22.66 -4.37
N GLN A 96 -25.21 -22.79 -3.79
CA GLN A 96 -26.34 -23.46 -4.42
C GLN A 96 -26.85 -22.66 -5.63
N ASP A 97 -27.00 -21.34 -5.47
CA ASP A 97 -27.41 -20.44 -6.56
C ASP A 97 -26.41 -20.49 -7.72
N TYR A 98 -25.11 -20.50 -7.38
CA TYR A 98 -24.04 -20.66 -8.36
C TYR A 98 -24.18 -21.97 -9.14
N ASN A 99 -24.39 -23.10 -8.46
CA ASN A 99 -24.51 -24.41 -9.11
C ASN A 99 -25.75 -24.48 -10.02
N GLN A 100 -26.88 -23.92 -9.58
CA GLN A 100 -28.11 -23.87 -10.39
C GLN A 100 -27.91 -23.03 -11.65
N ILE A 101 -27.32 -21.84 -11.52
CA ILE A 101 -27.02 -20.96 -12.65
C ILE A 101 -26.01 -21.61 -13.59
N LYS A 102 -25.01 -22.31 -13.06
CA LYS A 102 -24.06 -23.07 -13.87
C LYS A 102 -24.77 -24.13 -14.73
N GLN A 103 -25.66 -24.93 -14.14
CA GLN A 103 -26.44 -25.93 -14.89
C GLN A 103 -27.35 -25.29 -15.95
N GLN A 104 -27.95 -24.13 -15.67
CA GLN A 104 -28.71 -23.38 -16.67
C GLN A 104 -27.81 -22.96 -17.84
N CYS A 105 -26.64 -22.39 -17.55
CA CYS A 105 -25.68 -22.01 -18.58
C CYS A 105 -25.18 -23.21 -19.39
N GLU A 106 -25.02 -24.39 -18.77
CA GLU A 106 -24.62 -25.64 -19.44
C GLU A 106 -25.67 -26.15 -20.45
N ASN A 107 -26.96 -25.93 -20.15
CA ASN A 107 -28.07 -26.32 -21.03
C ASN A 107 -28.40 -25.28 -22.11
N GLU A 108 -27.89 -24.05 -22.00
CA GLU A 108 -28.09 -22.98 -22.96
C GLU A 108 -27.09 -23.05 -24.13
N THR A 109 -27.47 -22.50 -25.29
CA THR A 109 -26.54 -22.27 -26.40
C THR A 109 -26.05 -20.83 -26.39
N HIS A 110 -24.75 -20.66 -26.57
CA HIS A 110 -24.03 -19.39 -26.45
C HIS A 110 -23.70 -18.82 -27.84
N PRO A 111 -23.57 -17.50 -27.97
CA PRO A 111 -23.21 -16.89 -29.24
C PRO A 111 -21.83 -17.38 -29.75
N PRO A 112 -21.62 -17.31 -31.06
CA PRO A 112 -20.31 -17.58 -31.64
C PRO A 112 -19.27 -16.58 -31.11
N PRO A 113 -17.98 -16.92 -31.19
CA PRO A 113 -16.94 -16.08 -30.62
C PRO A 113 -16.84 -14.73 -31.35
N SER A 114 -16.31 -13.71 -30.67
CA SER A 114 -16.29 -12.33 -31.16
C SER A 114 -15.62 -12.15 -32.52
N TYR A 115 -14.66 -13.02 -32.87
CA TYR A 115 -13.93 -13.02 -34.14
C TYR A 115 -14.70 -13.64 -35.30
N ASN A 116 -15.79 -14.37 -35.04
CA ASN A 116 -16.63 -14.97 -36.09
C ASN A 116 -18.10 -14.84 -35.70
N LYS A 117 -18.67 -13.64 -35.89
CA LYS A 117 -20.05 -13.31 -35.45
C LYS A 117 -21.14 -14.08 -36.20
N ASP A 118 -20.86 -14.56 -37.41
CA ASP A 118 -21.79 -15.34 -38.24
C ASP A 118 -21.65 -16.86 -38.03
N GLY A 119 -20.78 -17.28 -37.10
CA GLY A 119 -20.55 -18.68 -36.78
C GLY A 119 -21.73 -19.36 -36.07
N PRO A 120 -21.72 -20.70 -35.98
CA PRO A 120 -22.77 -21.44 -35.28
C PRO A 120 -22.76 -21.14 -33.77
N ARG A 121 -23.94 -21.25 -33.14
CA ARG A 121 -24.05 -21.18 -31.68
C ARG A 121 -23.28 -22.34 -31.04
N ARG A 122 -22.66 -22.07 -29.90
CA ARG A 122 -21.78 -23.00 -29.20
C ARG A 122 -22.42 -23.52 -27.93
N ARG A 123 -22.06 -24.74 -27.52
CA ARG A 123 -22.39 -25.26 -26.19
C ARG A 123 -21.47 -24.64 -25.14
N PHE A 124 -21.90 -24.67 -23.87
CA PHE A 124 -21.11 -24.07 -22.78
C PHE A 124 -19.69 -24.62 -22.68
N HIS A 125 -19.52 -25.94 -22.85
CA HIS A 125 -18.21 -26.59 -22.80
C HIS A 125 -17.27 -26.23 -23.96
N GLU A 126 -17.81 -25.70 -25.07
CA GLU A 126 -17.03 -25.22 -26.22
C GLU A 126 -16.53 -23.78 -26.03
N LEU A 127 -17.00 -23.09 -25.00
CA LEU A 127 -16.45 -21.81 -24.57
C LEU A 127 -15.10 -22.04 -23.87
N ASN A 128 -14.18 -21.08 -24.01
CA ASN A 128 -12.96 -21.10 -23.20
C ASN A 128 -13.28 -20.81 -21.72
N ALA A 129 -12.36 -21.12 -20.81
CA ALA A 129 -12.58 -20.96 -19.37
C ALA A 129 -12.94 -19.52 -18.95
N VAL A 130 -12.41 -18.50 -19.65
CA VAL A 130 -12.67 -17.08 -19.36
C VAL A 130 -14.10 -16.70 -19.75
N ASP A 131 -14.54 -17.13 -20.94
CA ASP A 131 -15.90 -16.90 -21.45
C ASP A 131 -16.92 -17.66 -20.60
N GLN A 132 -16.62 -18.90 -20.20
CA GLN A 132 -17.44 -19.65 -19.25
C GLN A 132 -17.61 -18.88 -17.93
N ALA A 133 -16.50 -18.41 -17.35
CA ALA A 133 -16.53 -17.65 -16.10
C ALA A 133 -17.30 -16.34 -16.23
N ASN A 134 -17.13 -15.61 -17.34
CA ASN A 134 -17.83 -14.36 -17.60
C ASN A 134 -19.34 -14.55 -17.80
N THR A 135 -19.73 -15.59 -18.52
CA THR A 135 -21.14 -15.96 -18.72
C THR A 135 -21.81 -16.28 -17.38
N ILE A 136 -21.20 -17.15 -16.57
CA ILE A 136 -21.71 -17.47 -15.23
C ILE A 136 -21.75 -16.21 -14.36
N LYS A 137 -20.68 -15.41 -14.33
CA LYS A 137 -20.60 -14.19 -13.52
C LYS A 137 -21.70 -13.21 -13.88
N LYS A 138 -21.97 -12.97 -15.17
CA LYS A 138 -23.04 -12.07 -15.61
C LYS A 138 -24.41 -12.58 -15.16
N ARG A 139 -24.67 -13.87 -15.35
CA ARG A 139 -25.92 -14.51 -14.94
C ARG A 139 -26.12 -14.47 -13.43
N LEU A 140 -25.07 -14.72 -12.66
CA LEU A 140 -25.05 -14.65 -11.20
C LEU A 140 -25.28 -13.21 -10.71
N GLN A 141 -24.73 -12.20 -11.38
CA GLN A 141 -24.99 -10.78 -11.06
C GLN A 141 -26.44 -10.40 -11.31
N ASP A 142 -27.02 -10.81 -12.42
CA ASP A 142 -28.42 -10.49 -12.75
C ASP A 142 -29.39 -11.21 -11.81
N TYR A 143 -29.13 -12.47 -11.49
CA TYR A 143 -29.85 -13.20 -10.44
C TYR A 143 -29.72 -12.49 -9.09
N SER A 144 -28.51 -12.06 -8.74
CA SER A 144 -28.25 -11.38 -7.47
C SER A 144 -28.97 -10.04 -7.35
N LYS A 145 -29.08 -9.26 -8.44
CA LYS A 145 -29.92 -8.05 -8.48
C LYS A 145 -31.39 -8.39 -8.21
N ALA A 146 -31.88 -9.47 -8.81
CA ALA A 146 -33.28 -9.85 -8.69
C ALA A 146 -33.62 -10.37 -7.28
N ALA A 147 -32.84 -11.34 -6.79
CA ALA A 147 -33.08 -12.06 -5.54
C ALA A 147 -32.60 -11.30 -4.30
N TYR A 148 -31.37 -10.76 -4.32
CA TYR A 148 -30.73 -10.12 -3.15
C TYR A 148 -30.73 -8.59 -3.20
N LYS A 149 -31.27 -7.98 -4.27
CA LYS A 149 -31.28 -6.52 -4.52
C LYS A 149 -29.89 -5.87 -4.49
N LYS A 150 -28.83 -6.66 -4.61
CA LYS A 150 -27.43 -6.24 -4.56
C LYS A 150 -26.62 -7.03 -5.57
N ILE A 151 -25.67 -6.37 -6.24
CA ILE A 151 -24.74 -7.03 -7.18
C ILE A 151 -23.52 -7.56 -6.45
N LYS A 152 -23.05 -6.79 -5.47
CA LYS A 152 -21.86 -7.07 -4.68
C LYS A 152 -22.13 -6.78 -3.22
N VAL A 153 -21.47 -7.54 -2.35
CA VAL A 153 -21.33 -7.27 -0.93
C VAL A 153 -19.85 -7.12 -0.64
N THR A 154 -19.51 -6.06 0.10
CA THR A 154 -18.15 -5.79 0.56
C THR A 154 -18.05 -6.18 2.02
N THR A 155 -17.08 -7.02 2.36
CA THR A 155 -16.79 -7.40 3.75
C THR A 155 -15.33 -7.10 4.06
N GLN A 156 -15.08 -6.64 5.28
CA GLN A 156 -13.74 -6.45 5.82
C GLN A 156 -13.54 -7.38 7.01
N GLN A 157 -12.35 -7.98 7.11
CA GLN A 157 -11.97 -8.85 8.20
C GLN A 157 -10.53 -8.56 8.59
N THR A 158 -10.27 -8.40 9.89
CA THR A 158 -8.91 -8.39 10.41
C THR A 158 -8.35 -9.80 10.32
N LYS A 159 -7.16 -9.92 9.76
CA LYS A 159 -6.39 -11.16 9.66
C LYS A 159 -5.01 -10.93 10.25
N GLU A 160 -4.41 -12.00 10.70
CA GLU A 160 -3.03 -12.01 11.19
C GLU A 160 -2.15 -12.79 10.21
N SER A 161 -0.91 -12.35 10.10
CA SER A 161 0.14 -13.06 9.38
C SER A 161 1.42 -13.03 10.19
N THR A 162 2.18 -14.13 10.12
CA THR A 162 3.49 -14.24 10.77
C THR A 162 4.60 -13.93 9.76
N ILE A 163 5.46 -12.99 10.12
CA ILE A 163 6.65 -12.62 9.36
C ILE A 163 7.88 -13.27 9.99
N CYS A 164 8.62 -14.05 9.21
CA CYS A 164 9.91 -14.62 9.58
C CYS A 164 11.02 -13.56 9.45
N MET A 165 11.57 -13.12 10.57
CA MET A 165 12.65 -12.12 10.64
C MET A 165 14.03 -12.67 10.23
N ARG A 166 14.13 -13.98 9.98
CA ARG A 166 15.35 -14.70 9.59
C ARG A 166 15.40 -15.10 8.12
N GLU A 167 14.31 -14.89 7.37
CA GLU A 167 14.27 -15.21 5.95
C GLU A 167 15.34 -14.42 5.17
N ASN A 168 15.81 -14.97 4.05
CA ASN A 168 16.76 -14.34 3.15
C ASN A 168 16.29 -12.92 2.77
N SER A 169 17.15 -11.93 2.96
CA SER A 169 16.78 -10.51 2.86
C SER A 169 16.85 -9.91 1.46
N PHE A 170 17.00 -10.70 0.40
CA PHE A 170 17.17 -10.18 -0.97
C PHE A 170 16.17 -9.07 -1.35
N TYR A 171 14.88 -9.25 -1.05
CA TYR A 171 13.85 -8.24 -1.35
C TYR A 171 14.04 -6.97 -0.51
N ILE A 172 14.27 -7.13 0.80
CA ILE A 172 14.50 -6.03 1.75
C ILE A 172 15.73 -5.21 1.35
N ASP A 173 16.83 -5.87 0.99
CA ASP A 173 18.07 -5.21 0.61
C ASP A 173 17.91 -4.46 -0.72
N THR A 174 17.12 -5.00 -1.65
CA THR A 174 16.76 -4.30 -2.89
C THR A 174 15.94 -3.03 -2.61
N VAL A 175 14.92 -3.12 -1.74
CA VAL A 175 14.13 -1.96 -1.32
C VAL A 175 15.01 -0.90 -0.65
N ARG A 176 15.95 -1.31 0.21
CA ARG A 176 16.92 -0.42 0.87
C ARG A 176 17.77 0.31 -0.15
N ALA A 177 18.39 -0.42 -1.08
CA ALA A 177 19.25 0.15 -2.10
C ALA A 177 18.52 1.18 -2.98
N PHE A 178 17.27 0.88 -3.39
CA PHE A 178 16.46 1.83 -4.16
C PHE A 178 16.05 3.06 -3.35
N ARG A 179 15.65 2.88 -2.09
CA ARG A 179 15.31 4.01 -1.20
C ARG A 179 16.49 4.94 -1.00
N ASP A 180 17.67 4.38 -0.72
CA ASP A 180 18.88 5.16 -0.42
C ASP A 180 19.35 5.90 -1.67
N ARG A 181 19.31 5.25 -2.84
CA ARG A 181 19.55 5.91 -4.13
C ARG A 181 18.57 7.07 -4.37
N ARG A 182 17.28 6.88 -4.07
CA ARG A 182 16.27 7.95 -4.17
C ARG A 182 16.58 9.11 -3.23
N TYR A 183 17.07 8.86 -2.01
CA TYR A 183 17.43 9.93 -1.08
C TYR A 183 18.58 10.81 -1.60
N VAL A 184 19.55 10.23 -2.32
CA VAL A 184 20.60 11.02 -3.00
C VAL A 184 19.99 12.02 -3.98
N TYR A 185 19.10 11.55 -4.87
CA TYR A 185 18.45 12.44 -5.84
C TYR A 185 17.49 13.44 -5.18
N LYS A 186 16.76 13.03 -4.13
CA LYS A 186 15.91 13.94 -3.35
C LYS A 186 16.75 15.05 -2.70
N GLY A 187 17.93 14.71 -2.17
CA GLY A 187 18.89 15.67 -1.62
C GLY A 187 19.35 16.68 -2.68
N LYS A 188 19.79 16.19 -3.84
CA LYS A 188 20.18 17.05 -4.98
C LYS A 188 19.05 17.96 -5.44
N ASN A 189 17.83 17.43 -5.58
CA ASN A 189 16.68 18.22 -5.97
C ASN A 189 16.34 19.32 -4.94
N LYS A 190 16.51 19.03 -3.63
CA LYS A 190 16.34 20.05 -2.59
C LYS A 190 17.43 21.11 -2.66
N GLU A 191 18.69 20.71 -2.86
CA GLU A 191 19.84 21.60 -3.01
C GLU A 191 19.66 22.54 -4.21
N TRP A 192 19.34 21.99 -5.39
CA TRP A 192 19.11 22.77 -6.61
C TRP A 192 17.85 23.63 -6.52
N GLY A 193 16.80 23.16 -5.84
CA GLY A 193 15.64 23.97 -5.52
C GLY A 193 15.96 25.17 -4.62
N GLY A 194 16.94 25.03 -3.71
CA GLY A 194 17.48 26.14 -2.91
C GLY A 194 18.26 27.14 -3.79
N LYS A 195 19.24 26.64 -4.56
CA LYS A 195 20.03 27.44 -5.50
C LYS A 195 19.17 28.20 -6.51
N LEU A 196 18.08 27.59 -6.98
CA LEU A 196 17.14 28.26 -7.88
C LEU A 196 16.44 29.45 -7.21
N LYS A 197 16.07 29.33 -5.93
CA LYS A 197 15.46 30.43 -5.17
C LYS A 197 16.45 31.58 -4.96
N GLU A 198 17.69 31.25 -4.60
CA GLU A 198 18.79 32.22 -4.46
C GLU A 198 19.04 32.95 -5.79
N ALA A 199 19.22 32.22 -6.89
CA ALA A 199 19.44 32.79 -8.22
C ALA A 199 18.26 33.67 -8.69
N LEU A 200 17.02 33.30 -8.35
CA LEU A 200 15.85 34.14 -8.62
C LEU A 200 15.85 35.43 -7.80
N SER A 201 16.35 35.41 -6.57
CA SER A 201 16.47 36.62 -5.73
C SER A 201 17.59 37.55 -6.19
N GLU A 202 18.69 37.00 -6.72
CA GLU A 202 19.83 37.75 -7.26
C GLU A 202 19.58 38.25 -8.69
N GLY A 203 18.67 37.61 -9.42
CA GLY A 203 18.29 38.00 -10.78
C GLY A 203 19.26 37.56 -11.89
N ASP A 204 20.18 36.62 -11.62
CA ASP A 204 21.12 36.09 -12.63
C ASP A 204 20.44 35.11 -13.60
N PRO A 205 20.23 35.47 -14.89
CA PRO A 205 19.53 34.63 -15.86
C PRO A 205 20.27 33.33 -16.18
N ILE A 206 21.60 33.32 -16.08
CA ILE A 206 22.45 32.15 -16.37
C ILE A 206 22.32 31.14 -15.25
N ALA A 207 22.44 31.59 -14.00
CA ALA A 207 22.26 30.75 -12.82
C ALA A 207 20.83 30.18 -12.74
N ILE A 208 19.81 30.97 -13.08
CA ILE A 208 18.41 30.50 -13.13
C ILE A 208 18.25 29.38 -14.15
N THR A 209 18.76 29.56 -15.38
CA THR A 209 18.65 28.54 -16.43
C THR A 209 19.39 27.26 -16.04
N LYS A 210 20.58 27.39 -15.45
CA LYS A 210 21.38 26.26 -14.97
C LYS A 210 20.65 25.48 -13.86
N ALA A 211 20.11 26.18 -12.86
CA ALA A 211 19.41 25.54 -11.74
C ALA A 211 18.08 24.90 -12.15
N LYS A 212 17.39 25.41 -13.17
CA LYS A 212 16.18 24.78 -13.73
C LYS A 212 16.45 23.47 -14.47
N ASN A 213 17.65 23.29 -15.01
CA ASN A 213 18.03 22.11 -15.79
C ASN A 213 18.58 20.96 -14.94
N MET A 214 18.71 21.15 -13.61
CA MET A 214 19.31 20.19 -12.66
C MET A 214 18.26 19.64 -11.70
#